data_AF-A0A226X205-F1
#
_entry.id   AF-A0A226X205-F1
#
_cell.length_a   1.000
_cell.length_b   1.000
_cell.length_c   1.000
_cell.angle_alpha   90.00
_cell.angle_beta   90.00
_cell.angle_gamma   90.00
#
_symmetry.space_group_name_H-M   'P 1'
#
loop_
_entity.id
_entity.type
_entity.pdbx_description
1 polymer ?
#
loop_
_entity_poly.entity_id
_entity_poly.type
_entity_poly.pdbx_seq_one_letter_code
_entity_poly.pdbx_strand_id
1 'polypeptide(L)'
;MKNANKAWPMLTALVLLLAACATGGMQAGTGGHLSAVECRDLTEIKDKAPVTHERNMSEVAALEKAGYHPGAFNDDPDYPADLEAAQRQVDIWYETECPQTKPG
;
A
#
# COMPACT_ATOMS: atom_id res chain seq x y z
N MET A 1 50.58 -28.83 -5.91
CA MET A 1 50.04 -27.93 -6.95
C MET A 1 48.61 -28.34 -7.24
N LYS A 2 47.62 -27.49 -6.91
CA LYS A 2 46.41 -27.25 -7.72
C LYS A 2 45.58 -26.16 -7.04
N ASN A 3 45.39 -25.10 -7.79
CA ASN A 3 44.86 -23.81 -7.36
C ASN A 3 43.34 -23.83 -7.59
N ALA A 4 42.54 -23.42 -6.61
CA ALA A 4 41.10 -23.22 -6.79
C ALA A 4 40.61 -22.04 -5.94
N ASN A 5 41.29 -20.90 -6.06
CA ASN A 5 40.94 -19.62 -5.45
C ASN A 5 40.43 -18.64 -6.53
N LYS A 6 39.43 -19.04 -7.32
CA LYS A 6 38.90 -18.19 -8.41
C LYS A 6 37.39 -18.29 -8.61
N ALA A 7 36.64 -18.51 -7.53
CA ALA A 7 35.17 -18.39 -7.54
C ALA A 7 34.64 -17.35 -6.55
N TRP A 8 35.51 -16.82 -5.67
CA TRP A 8 35.10 -15.91 -4.61
C TRP A 8 34.70 -14.48 -5.06
N PRO A 9 35.29 -13.85 -6.11
CA PRO A 9 34.97 -12.43 -6.38
C PRO A 9 33.66 -12.25 -7.16
N MET A 10 33.10 -13.31 -7.74
CA MET A 10 31.81 -13.24 -8.45
C MET A 10 30.62 -13.24 -7.49
N LEU A 11 30.78 -13.84 -6.30
CA LEU A 11 29.69 -13.98 -5.32
C LEU A 11 29.43 -12.68 -4.55
N THR A 12 30.46 -11.85 -4.35
CA THR A 12 30.32 -10.57 -3.63
C THR A 12 29.60 -9.51 -4.45
N ALA A 13 29.74 -9.52 -5.79
CA ALA A 13 29.03 -8.58 -6.67
C ALA A 13 27.51 -8.84 -6.71
N LEU A 14 27.09 -10.11 -6.61
CA LEU A 14 25.67 -10.48 -6.69
C LEU A 14 24.87 -10.03 -5.45
N VAL A 15 25.48 -10.07 -4.25
CA VAL A 15 24.80 -9.66 -3.01
C VAL A 15 24.57 -8.15 -2.95
N LEU A 16 25.44 -7.33 -3.56
CA LEU A 16 25.31 -5.87 -3.55
C LEU A 16 24.20 -5.36 -4.49
N LEU A 17 23.83 -6.10 -5.53
CA LEU A 17 22.78 -5.72 -6.49
C LEU A 17 21.36 -5.98 -5.99
N LEU A 18 21.16 -6.83 -4.97
CA LEU A 18 19.84 -7.12 -4.38
C LEU A 18 19.39 -6.09 -3.32
N ALA A 19 20.27 -5.15 -2.94
CA ALA A 19 19.98 -4.17 -1.88
C ALA A 19 19.39 -2.84 -2.39
N ALA A 20 19.05 -2.72 -3.68
CA ALA A 20 18.78 -1.41 -4.31
C ALA A 20 17.35 -1.21 -4.85
N CYS A 21 16.37 -2.04 -4.49
CA CYS A 21 14.96 -1.78 -4.81
C CYS A 21 14.06 -2.01 -3.59
N ALA A 22 14.21 -1.17 -2.58
CA ALA A 22 13.21 -0.98 -1.53
C ALA A 22 13.32 0.43 -0.91
N THR A 23 13.60 1.46 -1.72
CA THR A 23 13.41 2.86 -1.33
C THR A 23 12.04 3.37 -1.79
N GLY A 24 11.01 2.51 -1.70
CA GLY A 24 9.63 2.94 -1.53
C GLY A 24 9.39 3.11 -0.04
N GLY A 25 10.01 4.12 0.56
CA GLY A 25 9.95 4.39 1.98
C GLY A 25 8.51 4.50 2.43
N MET A 26 8.07 3.51 3.20
CA MET A 26 6.91 3.58 4.08
C MET A 26 7.16 4.72 5.06
N GLN A 27 6.90 5.96 4.64
CA GLN A 27 6.63 7.03 5.58
C GLN A 27 5.20 6.80 6.10
N ALA A 28 5.09 5.76 6.94
CA ALA A 28 4.04 5.69 7.92
C ALA A 28 4.22 6.95 8.77
N GLY A 29 3.34 7.94 8.55
CA GLY A 29 3.12 8.99 9.51
C GLY A 29 2.90 8.32 10.85
N THR A 30 3.58 8.80 11.88
CA THR A 30 3.66 8.16 13.20
C THR A 30 2.27 7.92 13.78
N GLY A 31 1.75 6.69 13.63
CA GLY A 31 0.62 6.14 14.39
C GLY A 31 -0.71 5.91 13.66
N GLY A 32 -0.84 6.18 12.36
CA GLY A 32 -2.11 6.00 11.61
C GLY A 32 -2.22 4.68 10.85
N HIS A 33 -3.45 4.26 10.55
CA HIS A 33 -3.77 3.16 9.63
C HIS A 33 -3.46 3.55 8.17
N LEU A 34 -3.67 4.81 7.82
CA LEU A 34 -3.42 5.37 6.49
C LEU A 34 -2.01 5.96 6.40
N SER A 35 -1.30 5.60 5.34
CA SER A 35 -0.05 6.23 4.94
C SER A 35 -0.30 7.59 4.29
N ALA A 36 0.75 8.42 4.20
CA ALA A 36 0.67 9.71 3.50
C ALA A 36 0.25 9.58 2.03
N VAL A 37 0.63 8.47 1.38
CA VAL A 37 0.25 8.16 -0.01
C VAL A 37 -1.23 7.83 -0.10
N GLU A 38 -1.74 6.95 0.78
CA GLU A 38 -3.16 6.61 0.83
C GLU A 38 -4.02 7.86 1.12
N CYS A 39 -3.60 8.72 2.05
CA CYS A 39 -4.31 9.97 2.33
C CYS A 39 -4.40 10.91 1.11
N ARG A 40 -3.31 11.07 0.37
CA ARG A 40 -3.30 11.88 -0.86
C ARG A 40 -4.24 11.26 -1.90
N ASP A 41 -4.10 9.97 -2.16
CA ASP A 41 -4.84 9.28 -3.22
C ASP A 41 -6.35 9.21 -2.91
N LEU A 42 -6.72 8.96 -1.65
CA LEU A 42 -8.11 9.01 -1.17
C LEU A 42 -8.70 10.42 -1.29
N THR A 43 -7.90 11.48 -1.07
CA THR A 43 -8.35 12.86 -1.30
C THR A 43 -8.65 13.09 -2.78
N GLU A 44 -7.76 12.66 -3.68
CA GLU A 44 -7.97 12.77 -5.12
C GLU A 44 -9.21 11.98 -5.58
N ILE A 45 -9.45 10.79 -5.02
CA ILE A 45 -10.66 10.00 -5.29
C ILE A 45 -11.92 10.76 -4.83
N LYS A 46 -11.93 11.31 -3.61
CA LYS A 46 -13.05 12.09 -3.07
C LYS A 46 -13.33 13.36 -3.89
N ASP A 47 -12.28 13.97 -4.45
CA ASP A 47 -12.37 15.12 -5.34
C ASP A 47 -12.70 14.74 -6.80
N LYS A 48 -13.03 13.46 -7.05
CA LYS A 48 -13.44 12.92 -8.36
C LYS A 48 -12.36 13.08 -9.44
N ALA A 49 -11.09 12.97 -9.04
CA ALA A 49 -9.99 12.92 -10.00
C ALA A 49 -10.10 11.65 -10.89
N PRO A 50 -9.51 11.66 -12.11
CA PRO A 50 -9.65 10.55 -13.06
C PRO A 50 -9.12 9.22 -12.52
N VAL A 51 -9.86 8.13 -12.61
CA VAL A 51 -9.42 6.81 -12.11
C VAL A 51 -8.04 6.42 -12.67
N THR A 52 -7.09 6.11 -11.78
CA THR A 52 -5.79 5.53 -12.13
C THR A 52 -5.60 4.22 -11.37
N HIS A 53 -4.72 3.36 -11.88
CA HIS A 53 -4.42 2.10 -11.22
C HIS A 53 -3.85 2.32 -9.82
N GLU A 54 -2.96 3.31 -9.68
CA GLU A 54 -2.29 3.63 -8.42
C GLU A 54 -3.29 4.05 -7.34
N ARG A 55 -4.26 4.92 -7.68
CA ARG A 55 -5.29 5.35 -6.72
C ARG A 55 -6.20 4.20 -6.32
N ASN A 56 -6.60 3.37 -7.27
CA ASN A 56 -7.40 2.19 -6.97
C ASN A 56 -6.66 1.24 -6.02
N MET A 57 -5.35 1.05 -6.23
CA MET A 57 -4.55 0.21 -5.33
C MET A 57 -4.40 0.84 -3.94
N SER A 58 -4.34 2.16 -3.81
CA SER A 58 -4.35 2.84 -2.51
C SER A 58 -5.69 2.67 -1.79
N GLU A 59 -6.82 2.75 -2.49
CA GLU A 59 -8.15 2.50 -1.91
C GLU A 59 -8.31 1.04 -1.47
N VAL A 60 -7.93 0.09 -2.32
CA VAL A 60 -7.97 -1.36 -1.99
C VAL A 60 -7.08 -1.65 -0.78
N ALA A 61 -5.86 -1.11 -0.73
CA ALA A 61 -4.98 -1.31 0.42
C ALA A 61 -5.57 -0.75 1.73
N ALA A 62 -6.26 0.40 1.66
CA ALA A 62 -6.97 0.95 2.82
C ALA A 62 -8.15 0.08 3.26
N LEU A 63 -8.94 -0.43 2.30
CA LEU A 63 -10.05 -1.35 2.57
C LEU A 63 -9.56 -2.67 3.19
N GLU A 64 -8.46 -3.24 2.68
CA GLU A 64 -7.86 -4.45 3.23
C GLU A 64 -7.38 -4.25 4.68
N LYS A 65 -6.77 -3.10 4.99
CA LYS A 65 -6.43 -2.74 6.37
C LYS A 65 -7.66 -2.60 7.26
N ALA A 66 -8.77 -2.11 6.70
CA ALA A 66 -10.07 -1.99 7.37
C ALA A 66 -10.81 -3.33 7.52
N GLY A 67 -10.23 -4.43 7.05
CA GLY A 67 -10.77 -5.78 7.21
C GLY A 67 -11.62 -6.27 6.03
N TYR A 68 -11.64 -5.54 4.91
CA TYR A 68 -12.22 -6.06 3.68
C TYR A 68 -11.32 -7.13 3.08
N HIS A 69 -11.87 -8.32 2.88
CA HIS A 69 -11.19 -9.42 2.23
C HIS A 69 -12.10 -9.91 1.12
N PRO A 70 -11.93 -9.43 -0.13
CA PRO A 70 -12.80 -9.84 -1.23
C PRO A 70 -12.79 -11.38 -1.27
N GLY A 71 -13.98 -11.97 -1.09
CA GLY A 71 -14.16 -13.39 -0.80
C GLY A 71 -13.14 -14.28 -1.50
N ALA A 72 -12.38 -15.04 -0.70
CA ALA A 72 -11.37 -15.98 -1.20
C ALA A 72 -11.96 -17.01 -2.20
N PHE A 73 -13.30 -17.14 -2.24
CA PHE A 73 -14.08 -17.91 -3.20
C PHE A 73 -15.42 -17.19 -3.49
N ASN A 74 -16.05 -17.51 -4.63
CA ASN A 74 -17.25 -16.86 -5.20
C ASN A 74 -18.52 -16.84 -4.33
N ASP A 75 -18.44 -17.29 -3.08
CA ASP A 75 -19.57 -17.50 -2.18
C ASP A 75 -19.46 -16.59 -0.94
N ASP A 76 -19.09 -15.32 -1.14
CA ASP A 76 -19.09 -14.34 -0.07
C ASP A 76 -20.55 -14.04 0.34
N PRO A 77 -21.02 -14.52 1.51
CA PRO A 77 -22.40 -14.33 1.92
C PRO A 77 -22.65 -12.92 2.44
N ASP A 78 -21.58 -12.20 2.80
CA ASP A 78 -21.63 -10.92 3.47
C ASP A 78 -21.45 -9.76 2.49
N TYR A 79 -21.03 -10.02 1.25
CA TYR A 79 -20.99 -9.00 0.20
C TYR A 79 -22.38 -8.42 -0.13
N PRO A 80 -22.56 -7.08 -0.16
CA PRO A 80 -21.54 -6.03 -0.06
C PRO A 80 -21.37 -5.41 1.34
N ALA A 81 -22.00 -5.97 2.38
CA ALA A 81 -22.04 -5.38 3.71
C ALA A 81 -20.66 -5.27 4.38
N ASP A 82 -19.76 -6.21 4.10
CA ASP A 82 -18.36 -6.20 4.54
C ASP A 82 -17.54 -5.08 3.87
N LEU A 83 -17.71 -4.89 2.57
CA LEU A 83 -17.15 -3.77 1.81
C LEU A 83 -17.64 -2.44 2.36
N GLU A 84 -18.95 -2.31 2.59
CA GLU A 84 -19.52 -1.08 3.16
C GLU A 84 -19.02 -0.82 4.59
N ALA A 85 -18.81 -1.86 5.39
CA ALA A 85 -18.23 -1.73 6.73
C ALA A 85 -16.79 -1.24 6.67
N ALA A 86 -15.97 -1.82 5.81
CA ALA A 86 -14.60 -1.39 5.60
C ALA A 86 -14.53 0.04 5.05
N GLN A 87 -15.40 0.41 4.10
CA GLN A 87 -15.45 1.76 3.56
C GLN A 87 -15.75 2.80 4.64
N ARG A 88 -16.74 2.54 5.51
CA ARG A 88 -17.03 3.43 6.65
C ARG A 88 -15.82 3.58 7.57
N GLN A 89 -15.07 2.50 7.79
CA GLN A 89 -13.88 2.54 8.63
C GLN A 89 -12.75 3.36 7.98
N VAL A 90 -12.55 3.21 6.66
CA VAL A 90 -11.61 4.04 5.88
C VAL A 90 -12.01 5.52 5.94
N ASP A 91 -13.30 5.84 5.86
CA ASP A 91 -13.78 7.22 5.95
C ASP A 91 -13.45 7.83 7.32
N ILE A 92 -13.64 7.09 8.41
CA ILE A 92 -13.27 7.51 9.77
C ILE A 92 -11.76 7.77 9.87
N TRP A 93 -10.93 6.85 9.35
CA TRP A 93 -9.48 7.05 9.32
C TRP A 93 -9.08 8.24 8.47
N TYR A 94 -9.72 8.44 7.33
CA TYR A 94 -9.46 9.58 6.46
C TYR A 94 -9.72 10.91 7.19
N GLU A 95 -10.85 11.02 7.90
CA GLU A 95 -11.18 12.23 8.65
C GLU A 95 -10.23 12.50 9.82
N THR A 96 -9.72 11.44 10.46
CA THR A 96 -8.93 11.56 11.70
C THR A 96 -7.42 11.57 11.48
N GLU A 97 -6.93 10.99 10.39
CA GLU A 97 -5.51 10.77 10.13
C GLU A 97 -4.98 11.59 8.95
N CYS A 98 -5.83 11.91 7.97
CA CYS A 98 -5.36 12.61 6.77
C CYS A 98 -5.36 14.14 6.98
N PRO A 99 -4.21 14.81 6.82
CA PRO A 99 -4.18 16.26 6.83
C PRO A 99 -5.08 16.75 5.71
N GLN A 100 -6.03 17.62 6.04
CA GLN A 100 -6.94 18.24 5.08
C GLN A 100 -6.12 19.14 4.14
N THR A 101 -5.52 18.56 3.11
CA THR A 101 -4.90 19.31 2.03
C THR A 101 -6.02 19.97 1.26
N LYS A 102 -6.33 21.22 1.62
CA LYS A 102 -7.12 22.08 0.74
C LYS A 102 -6.38 22.14 -0.61
N PRO A 103 -7.03 21.84 -1.74
CA PRO A 103 -6.45 22.20 -3.02
C PRO A 103 -6.23 23.72 -3.02
N GLY A 104 -4.97 24.13 -3.18
CA GLY A 104 -4.55 25.52 -3.32
C GLY A 104 -4.81 26.05 -4.72
#